data_AF-A0A937EH32-F1
#
_entry.id   AF-A0A937EH32-F1
#
_cell.length_a   1.000
_cell.length_b   1.000
_cell.length_c   1.000
_cell.angle_alpha   90.00
_cell.angle_beta   90.00
_cell.angle_gamma   90.00
#
_symmetry.space_group_name_H-M   'P 1'
#
loop_
_entity.id
_entity.type
_entity.pdbx_description
1 polymer ?
#
loop_
_entity_poly.entity_id
_entity_poly.type
_entity_poly.pdbx_seq_one_letter_code
_entity_poly.pdbx_strand_id
1 'polypeptide(L)'
;MDEAVHELVQGRPLHSPRRSARWAMVWAMSMSMSEISTSPSPSGKHREGVRPYPEVALTAHARTTVPYLWHPLVYGEFTSASDDHPLCSEDFQEALWNIGASVHQAGGHADPDPDPDQDEVETEVAHGALGCPPWNDPCVREEALCWVLLAQFASDEHAGMMWGDCGTLYWLIRPEVLAERRFDRAMFTCQCS
;
A
#
# COMPACT_ATOMS: atom_id res chain seq x y z
N MET A 1 -9.36 -19.27 20.94
CA MET A 1 -9.42 -18.92 19.51
C MET A 1 -10.83 -18.42 19.26
N ASP A 2 -10.98 -17.10 19.23
CA ASP A 2 -12.27 -16.41 19.34
C ASP A 2 -13.03 -16.47 18.00
N GLU A 3 -14.33 -16.68 18.07
CA GLU A 3 -15.23 -16.88 16.91
C GLU A 3 -15.17 -15.69 15.94
N ALA A 4 -14.90 -14.49 16.48
CA ALA A 4 -14.70 -13.25 15.74
C ALA A 4 -13.46 -13.25 14.82
N VAL A 5 -12.36 -13.91 15.20
CA VAL A 5 -11.15 -14.02 14.37
C VAL A 5 -11.41 -14.95 13.18
N HIS A 6 -12.20 -16.00 13.39
CA HIS A 6 -12.56 -16.94 12.33
C HIS A 6 -13.53 -16.32 11.31
N GLU A 7 -14.44 -15.44 11.73
CA GLU A 7 -15.38 -14.76 10.82
C GLU A 7 -14.74 -13.64 9.99
N LEU A 8 -13.74 -12.93 10.54
CA LEU A 8 -12.94 -11.95 9.79
C LEU A 8 -12.09 -12.60 8.70
N VAL A 9 -11.45 -13.74 9.01
CA VAL A 9 -10.64 -14.52 8.05
C VAL A 9 -11.53 -15.11 6.92
N GLN A 10 -12.82 -15.33 7.19
CA GLN A 10 -13.78 -15.89 6.23
C GLN A 10 -14.58 -14.81 5.46
N GLY A 11 -14.27 -13.52 5.65
CA GLY A 11 -14.87 -12.42 4.87
C GLY A 11 -16.37 -12.19 5.13
N ARG A 12 -16.90 -12.55 6.30
CA ARG A 12 -18.30 -12.27 6.66
C ARG A 12 -18.42 -11.00 7.51
N PRO A 13 -19.31 -10.05 7.16
CA PRO A 13 -19.45 -8.81 7.92
C PRO A 13 -20.20 -9.06 9.24
N LEU A 14 -19.52 -8.82 10.36
CA LEU A 14 -20.05 -8.92 11.72
C LEU A 14 -20.95 -7.74 12.13
N HIS A 15 -21.05 -6.68 11.32
CA HIS A 15 -21.94 -5.54 11.54
C HIS A 15 -22.31 -4.84 10.23
N SER A 16 -23.56 -4.35 10.13
CA SER A 16 -23.96 -3.49 9.01
C SER A 16 -23.31 -2.10 9.15
N PRO A 17 -22.49 -1.64 8.19
CA PRO A 17 -21.81 -0.36 8.32
C PRO A 17 -22.79 0.80 8.15
N ARG A 18 -22.73 1.80 9.05
CA ARG A 18 -23.56 3.03 9.02
C ARG A 18 -23.12 4.04 7.96
N ARG A 19 -22.01 3.79 7.26
CA ARG A 19 -21.52 4.58 6.12
C ARG A 19 -21.06 3.63 5.02
N SER A 20 -21.38 3.97 3.77
CA SER A 20 -21.15 3.16 2.56
C SER A 20 -19.76 2.51 2.51
N ALA A 21 -19.74 1.18 2.48
CA ALA A 21 -18.73 0.24 1.97
C ALA A 21 -17.35 0.77 1.51
N ARG A 22 -16.62 1.51 2.35
CA ARG A 22 -15.19 1.83 2.16
C ARG A 22 -14.25 0.75 2.74
N TRP A 23 -14.83 -0.22 3.43
CA TRP A 23 -14.15 -1.33 4.11
C TRP A 23 -14.00 -2.60 3.27
N ALA A 24 -14.62 -2.63 2.08
CA ALA A 24 -14.68 -3.85 1.29
C ALA A 24 -13.40 -4.00 0.48
N MET A 25 -12.61 -5.01 0.85
CA MET A 25 -11.64 -5.73 0.02
C MET A 25 -11.40 -5.09 -1.35
N VAL A 26 -10.30 -4.34 -1.45
CA VAL A 26 -9.85 -3.85 -2.76
C VAL A 26 -9.09 -4.98 -3.41
N TRP A 27 -9.53 -5.40 -4.60
CA TRP A 27 -8.80 -6.34 -5.43
C TRP A 27 -7.49 -5.67 -5.86
N ALA A 28 -6.37 -6.18 -5.35
CA ALA A 28 -5.05 -5.81 -5.82
C ALA A 28 -4.55 -6.85 -6.81
N MET A 29 -3.81 -6.42 -7.82
CA MET A 29 -2.97 -7.33 -8.60
C MET A 29 -1.60 -7.36 -7.94
N SER A 30 -1.35 -8.41 -7.17
CA SER A 30 -0.01 -8.75 -6.69
C SER A 30 0.76 -9.38 -7.84
N MET A 31 1.95 -8.88 -8.13
CA MET A 31 2.77 -9.41 -9.21
C MET A 31 3.85 -10.31 -8.62
N SER A 32 3.79 -11.60 -8.98
CA SER A 32 4.87 -12.55 -8.69
C SER A 32 5.62 -12.81 -9.98
N MET A 33 6.95 -12.79 -9.91
CA MET A 33 7.79 -13.02 -11.07
C MET A 33 8.11 -14.51 -11.23
N SER A 34 8.04 -14.98 -12.48
CA SER A 34 8.63 -16.26 -12.90
C SER A 34 9.93 -15.99 -13.67
N GLU A 35 10.79 -17.02 -13.79
CA GLU A 35 12.15 -17.02 -14.35
C GLU A 35 12.51 -15.91 -15.36
N ILE A 36 13.75 -15.40 -15.25
CA ILE A 36 14.34 -14.37 -16.12
C ILE A 36 14.20 -14.79 -17.59
N SER A 37 13.46 -14.00 -18.38
CA SER A 37 13.35 -14.20 -19.82
C SER A 37 14.59 -13.61 -20.51
N THR A 38 15.26 -14.41 -21.34
CA THR A 38 16.41 -13.98 -22.16
C THR A 38 15.99 -13.46 -23.55
N SER A 39 14.72 -13.10 -23.72
CA SER A 39 14.21 -12.59 -25.00
C SER A 39 14.71 -11.16 -25.25
N PRO A 40 15.08 -10.78 -26.49
CA PRO A 40 15.56 -9.43 -26.77
C PRO A 40 14.42 -8.40 -26.64
N SER A 41 14.67 -7.35 -25.84
CA SER A 41 13.76 -6.22 -25.60
C SER A 41 13.25 -5.57 -26.90
N PRO A 42 11.96 -5.16 -26.98
CA PRO A 42 11.55 -4.13 -27.91
C PRO A 42 12.26 -2.83 -27.52
N SER A 43 12.98 -2.21 -28.46
CA SER A 43 13.77 -1.00 -28.23
C SER A 43 12.90 0.19 -27.79
N GLY A 44 12.68 0.33 -26.49
CA GLY A 44 12.10 1.52 -25.89
C GLY A 44 13.09 2.68 -25.91
N LYS A 45 12.62 3.91 -26.09
CA LYS A 45 13.44 5.12 -25.94
C LYS A 45 13.82 5.29 -24.47
N HIS A 46 14.97 4.77 -24.06
CA HIS A 46 15.54 5.08 -22.74
C HIS A 46 16.27 6.41 -22.80
N ARG A 47 16.32 7.13 -21.66
CA ARG A 47 17.19 8.31 -21.54
C ARG A 47 18.65 7.85 -21.68
N GLU A 48 19.43 8.57 -22.48
CA GLU A 48 20.87 8.31 -22.61
C GLU A 48 21.52 8.31 -21.22
N GLY A 49 22.32 7.28 -20.94
CA GLY A 49 23.05 7.14 -19.68
C GLY A 49 22.34 6.36 -18.57
N VAL A 50 21.08 5.94 -18.74
CA VAL A 50 20.40 5.08 -17.77
C VAL A 50 20.48 3.62 -18.23
N ARG A 51 21.11 2.76 -17.43
CA ARG A 51 21.09 1.31 -17.65
C ARG A 51 19.79 0.76 -17.08
N PRO A 52 18.89 0.17 -17.91
CA PRO A 52 17.66 -0.43 -17.40
C PRO A 52 17.95 -1.68 -16.56
N TYR A 53 17.05 -1.97 -15.62
CA TYR A 53 17.02 -3.27 -14.94
C TYR A 53 16.72 -4.39 -15.95
N PRO A 54 17.12 -5.64 -15.66
CA PRO A 54 16.74 -6.80 -16.46
C PRO A 54 15.22 -6.88 -16.66
N GLU A 55 14.80 -7.26 -17.85
CA GLU A 55 13.40 -7.61 -18.07
C GLU A 55 13.07 -8.92 -17.35
N VAL A 56 11.93 -8.96 -16.66
CA VAL A 56 11.45 -10.15 -15.99
C VAL A 56 9.96 -10.34 -16.29
N ALA A 57 9.55 -11.59 -16.48
CA ALA A 57 8.16 -11.92 -16.75
C ALA A 57 7.31 -11.74 -15.49
N LEU A 58 6.25 -10.92 -15.60
CA LEU A 58 5.31 -10.66 -14.52
C LEU A 58 4.09 -11.58 -14.64
N THR A 59 3.72 -12.24 -13.54
CA THR A 59 2.41 -12.89 -13.40
C THR A 59 1.59 -12.11 -12.37
N ALA A 60 0.43 -11.61 -12.79
CA ALA A 60 -0.48 -10.92 -11.89
C ALA A 60 -1.44 -11.92 -11.22
N HIS A 61 -1.57 -11.81 -9.91
CA HIS A 61 -2.50 -12.56 -9.08
C HIS A 61 -3.43 -11.58 -8.37
N ALA A 62 -4.73 -11.81 -8.50
CA ALA A 62 -5.72 -11.07 -7.75
C ALA A 62 -5.62 -11.49 -6.28
N ARG A 63 -5.32 -10.54 -5.38
CA ARG A 63 -5.19 -10.76 -3.94
C ARG A 63 -5.99 -9.73 -3.15
N THR A 64 -6.36 -10.12 -1.94
CA THR A 64 -6.90 -9.20 -0.95
C THR A 64 -5.74 -8.55 -0.22
N THR A 65 -5.77 -7.23 -0.11
CA THR A 65 -4.88 -6.44 0.76
C THR A 65 -5.68 -5.90 1.93
N VAL A 66 -5.00 -5.69 3.04
CA VAL A 66 -5.56 -5.13 4.26
C VAL A 66 -4.80 -3.85 4.61
N PRO A 67 -5.47 -2.81 5.13
CA PRO A 67 -4.75 -1.66 5.64
C PRO A 67 -3.94 -2.09 6.87
N TYR A 68 -2.72 -1.55 7.01
CA TYR A 68 -1.96 -1.70 8.25
C TYR A 68 -2.65 -0.93 9.40
N LEU A 69 -2.28 -1.24 10.63
CA LEU A 69 -3.03 -0.84 11.83
C LEU A 69 -3.08 0.68 12.05
N TRP A 70 -2.02 1.38 11.64
CA TRP A 70 -1.91 2.83 11.76
C TRP A 70 -2.49 3.58 10.56
N HIS A 71 -2.99 2.86 9.54
CA HIS A 71 -3.57 3.48 8.36
C HIS A 71 -4.68 4.47 8.76
N PRO A 72 -4.78 5.67 8.15
CA PRO A 72 -5.71 6.71 8.58
C PRO A 72 -7.18 6.26 8.64
N LEU A 73 -7.60 5.34 7.77
CA LEU A 73 -8.92 4.69 7.83
C LEU A 73 -9.12 3.86 9.10
N VAL A 74 -8.14 3.04 9.48
CA VAL A 74 -8.20 2.17 10.67
C VAL A 74 -8.19 3.06 11.90
N TYR A 75 -7.26 4.02 11.96
CA TYR A 75 -7.21 4.99 13.05
C TYR A 75 -8.54 5.72 13.18
N GLY A 76 -9.07 6.35 12.12
CA GLY A 76 -10.32 7.10 12.16
C GLY A 76 -11.53 6.33 12.71
N GLU A 77 -11.59 5.03 12.48
CA GLU A 77 -12.72 4.19 12.86
C GLU A 77 -12.54 3.50 14.22
N PHE A 78 -11.29 3.27 14.64
CA PHE A 78 -10.95 2.61 15.89
C PHE A 78 -10.23 3.53 16.90
N THR A 79 -10.10 4.84 16.65
CA THR A 79 -9.42 5.84 17.51
C THR A 79 -9.88 5.88 18.98
N SER A 80 -11.09 5.41 19.27
CA SER A 80 -11.63 5.31 20.63
C SER A 80 -11.40 3.95 21.30
N ALA A 81 -10.70 3.04 20.62
CA ALA A 81 -10.33 1.74 21.15
C ALA A 81 -9.39 1.90 22.34
N SER A 82 -9.72 1.27 23.46
CA SER A 82 -8.77 1.10 24.58
C SER A 82 -7.58 0.25 24.15
N ASP A 83 -6.47 0.33 24.88
CA ASP A 83 -5.31 -0.56 24.66
C ASP A 83 -5.69 -2.06 24.73
N ASP A 84 -6.77 -2.41 25.44
CA ASP A 84 -7.34 -3.77 25.50
C ASP A 84 -8.16 -4.18 24.24
N HIS A 85 -8.20 -3.35 23.20
CA HIS A 85 -8.99 -3.64 22.01
C HIS A 85 -8.37 -4.80 21.20
N PRO A 86 -9.17 -5.72 20.63
CA PRO A 86 -8.64 -6.86 19.89
C PRO A 86 -7.73 -6.53 18.70
N LEU A 87 -7.79 -5.31 18.14
CA LEU A 87 -6.88 -4.86 17.08
C LEU A 87 -5.46 -4.56 17.59
N CYS A 88 -5.33 -4.31 18.89
CA CYS A 88 -4.08 -4.05 19.58
C CYS A 88 -3.46 -5.34 20.16
N SER A 89 -4.14 -6.49 20.06
CA SER A 89 -3.60 -7.74 20.58
C SER A 89 -2.50 -8.29 19.68
N GLU A 90 -1.42 -8.78 20.29
CA GLU A 90 -0.28 -9.38 19.57
C GLU A 90 -0.74 -10.46 18.57
N ASP A 91 -1.66 -11.34 18.98
CA ASP A 91 -2.24 -12.38 18.12
C ASP A 91 -2.85 -11.81 16.83
N PHE A 92 -3.56 -10.68 16.91
CA PHE A 92 -4.18 -10.07 15.74
C PHE A 92 -3.13 -9.39 14.84
N GLN A 93 -2.18 -8.67 15.44
CA GLN A 93 -1.11 -8.00 14.70
C GLN A 93 -0.23 -9.02 13.97
N GLU A 94 0.11 -10.13 14.62
CA GLU A 94 0.85 -11.24 14.03
C GLU A 94 0.06 -11.92 12.92
N ALA A 95 -1.25 -12.16 13.11
CA ALA A 95 -2.10 -12.70 12.06
C ALA A 95 -2.15 -11.79 10.83
N LEU A 96 -2.25 -10.46 11.03
CA LEU A 96 -2.25 -9.48 9.95
C LEU A 96 -0.91 -9.48 9.21
N TRP A 97 0.20 -9.51 9.93
CA TRP A 97 1.55 -9.63 9.39
C TRP A 97 1.71 -10.89 8.52
N ASN A 98 1.15 -12.01 8.99
CA ASN A 98 1.24 -13.30 8.30
C ASN A 98 0.34 -13.43 7.05
N ILE A 99 -0.62 -12.53 6.84
CA ILE A 99 -1.37 -12.47 5.55
C ILE A 99 -0.41 -12.17 4.39
N GLY A 100 0.72 -11.54 4.69
CA GLY A 100 1.87 -11.42 3.81
C GLY A 100 1.83 -10.17 2.93
N ALA A 101 2.97 -9.50 2.90
CA ALA A 101 3.32 -8.41 2.01
C ALA A 101 3.29 -8.82 0.53
N SER A 102 2.80 -7.94 -0.33
CA SER A 102 3.07 -8.04 -1.78
C SER A 102 4.27 -7.17 -2.13
N VAL A 103 5.37 -7.79 -2.57
CA VAL A 103 6.61 -7.09 -2.99
C VAL A 103 6.30 -6.04 -4.06
N HIS A 104 5.47 -6.42 -5.05
CA HIS A 104 4.99 -5.52 -6.10
C HIS A 104 3.47 -5.63 -6.19
N GLN A 105 2.77 -4.50 -6.24
CA GLN A 105 1.32 -4.48 -6.39
C GLN A 105 0.78 -3.28 -7.15
N ALA A 106 -0.36 -3.46 -7.80
CA ALA A 106 -1.16 -2.40 -8.38
C ALA A 106 -2.55 -2.38 -7.70
N GLY A 107 -2.94 -1.21 -7.19
CA GLY A 107 -4.12 -1.07 -6.34
C GLY A 107 -3.95 -1.72 -4.96
N GLY A 108 -5.04 -1.75 -4.18
CA GLY A 108 -5.02 -2.29 -2.82
C GLY A 108 -4.65 -1.26 -1.76
N HIS A 109 -4.17 -1.76 -0.62
CA HIS A 109 -3.58 -0.97 0.45
C HIS A 109 -2.06 -1.03 0.38
N ALA A 110 -1.42 0.12 0.61
CA ALA A 110 0.03 0.17 0.72
C ALA A 110 0.52 -0.73 1.87
N ASP A 111 1.70 -1.30 1.67
CA ASP A 111 2.42 -2.10 2.65
C ASP A 111 3.68 -1.31 3.05
N PRO A 112 3.56 -0.36 4.01
CA PRO A 112 4.62 0.56 4.37
C PRO A 112 5.83 -0.13 5.00
N ASP A 113 6.95 0.56 5.01
CA ASP A 113 8.09 0.16 5.83
C ASP A 113 7.68 0.20 7.33
N PRO A 114 8.01 -0.83 8.14
CA PRO A 114 7.63 -0.87 9.55
C PRO A 114 8.49 0.03 10.45
N ASP A 115 9.50 0.73 9.92
CA ASP A 115 10.32 1.67 10.70
C ASP A 115 9.43 2.76 11.36
N PRO A 116 9.46 2.91 12.71
CA PRO A 116 8.64 3.88 13.42
C PRO A 116 8.98 5.35 13.13
N ASP A 117 10.12 5.64 12.51
CA ASP A 117 10.49 6.99 12.08
C ASP A 117 9.87 7.36 10.70
N GLN A 118 9.21 6.41 10.02
CA GLN A 118 8.45 6.66 8.81
C GLN A 118 6.96 6.89 9.13
N ASP A 119 6.32 7.81 8.41
CA ASP A 119 4.89 8.05 8.52
C ASP A 119 4.10 7.11 7.59
N GLU A 120 2.77 7.15 7.69
CA GLU A 120 1.90 6.48 6.74
C GLU A 120 2.11 6.98 5.30
N VAL A 121 2.15 6.08 4.31
CA VAL A 121 2.35 6.43 2.89
C VAL A 121 1.30 7.45 2.42
N GLU A 122 0.04 7.28 2.83
CA GLU A 122 -1.04 8.21 2.55
C GLU A 122 -0.84 9.58 3.23
N THR A 123 -0.30 9.59 4.45
CA THR A 123 -0.01 10.81 5.23
C THR A 123 1.15 11.60 4.60
N GLU A 124 2.23 10.94 4.17
CA GLU A 124 3.35 11.58 3.47
C GLU A 124 2.90 12.27 2.17
N VAL A 125 2.10 11.56 1.37
CA VAL A 125 1.55 12.10 0.11
C VAL A 125 0.61 13.26 0.39
N ALA A 126 -0.26 13.14 1.39
CA ALA A 126 -1.15 14.21 1.81
C ALA A 126 -0.39 15.46 2.26
N HIS A 127 0.66 15.28 3.06
CA HIS A 127 1.53 16.35 3.54
C HIS A 127 2.14 17.12 2.38
N GLY A 128 2.71 16.41 1.40
CA GLY A 128 3.26 17.02 0.19
C GLY A 128 2.19 17.71 -0.67
N ALA A 129 1.01 17.09 -0.84
CA ALA A 129 -0.09 17.64 -1.63
C ALA A 129 -0.65 18.95 -1.05
N LEU A 130 -0.62 19.10 0.28
CA LEU A 130 -1.04 20.30 0.99
C LEU A 130 0.04 21.39 1.07
N GLY A 131 1.23 21.15 0.54
CA GLY A 131 2.34 22.09 0.59
C GLY A 131 3.10 22.07 1.92
N CYS A 132 3.23 20.90 2.54
CA CYS A 132 4.02 20.63 3.74
C CYS A 132 3.63 21.46 4.99
N PRO A 133 2.35 21.41 5.44
CA PRO A 133 1.96 22.01 6.72
C PRO A 133 2.66 21.31 7.91
N PRO A 134 2.49 21.76 9.16
CA PRO A 134 2.90 20.96 10.32
C PRO A 134 2.27 19.56 10.28
N TRP A 135 3.03 18.52 10.62
CA TRP A 135 2.56 17.12 10.58
C TRP A 135 1.31 16.85 11.44
N ASN A 136 1.16 17.59 12.54
CA ASN A 136 0.01 17.47 13.43
C ASN A 136 -1.22 18.30 12.98
N ASP A 137 -1.15 18.95 11.82
CA ASP A 137 -2.29 19.68 11.28
C ASP A 137 -3.42 18.69 10.92
N PRO A 138 -4.64 18.84 11.48
CA PRO A 138 -5.76 17.95 11.20
C PRO A 138 -6.07 17.77 9.71
N CYS A 139 -5.77 18.78 8.87
CA CYS A 139 -6.03 18.69 7.44
C CYS A 139 -5.19 17.60 6.75
N VAL A 140 -3.99 17.27 7.25
CA VAL A 140 -3.15 16.20 6.68
C VAL A 140 -3.85 14.86 6.78
N ARG A 141 -4.43 14.55 7.94
CA ARG A 141 -5.14 13.29 8.17
C ARG A 141 -6.44 13.20 7.35
N GLU A 142 -7.15 14.31 7.20
CA GLU A 142 -8.35 14.36 6.35
C GLU A 142 -8.00 14.15 4.87
N GLU A 143 -6.91 14.77 4.43
CA GLU A 143 -6.39 14.65 3.08
C GLU A 143 -5.84 13.25 2.78
N ALA A 144 -5.18 12.58 3.74
CA ALA A 144 -4.66 11.22 3.58
C ALA A 144 -5.76 10.22 3.17
N LEU A 145 -6.99 10.42 3.65
CA LEU A 145 -8.17 9.61 3.29
C LEU A 145 -8.67 9.79 1.85
N CYS A 146 -8.08 10.71 1.09
CA CYS A 146 -8.43 11.01 -0.31
C CYS A 146 -7.54 10.28 -1.32
N TRP A 147 -6.51 9.58 -0.87
CA TRP A 147 -5.53 8.91 -1.73
C TRP A 147 -5.77 7.40 -1.75
N VAL A 148 -5.52 6.78 -2.91
CA VAL A 148 -5.48 5.32 -3.06
C VAL A 148 -4.17 4.91 -3.72
N LEU A 149 -3.67 3.73 -3.36
CA LEU A 149 -2.49 3.16 -4.00
C LEU A 149 -2.75 2.91 -5.48
N LEU A 150 -1.91 3.48 -6.34
CA LEU A 150 -1.87 3.18 -7.77
C LEU A 150 -0.91 2.02 -8.03
N ALA A 151 0.31 2.11 -7.49
CA ALA A 151 1.35 1.11 -7.65
C ALA A 151 2.37 1.15 -6.52
N GLN A 152 2.91 -0.01 -6.18
CA GLN A 152 3.99 -0.21 -5.23
C GLN A 152 5.05 -1.12 -5.85
N PHE A 153 6.32 -0.76 -5.69
CA PHE A 153 7.46 -1.55 -6.12
C PHE A 153 8.52 -1.56 -5.02
N ALA A 154 8.65 -2.69 -4.33
CA ALA A 154 9.70 -2.89 -3.34
C ALA A 154 11.05 -3.16 -4.00
N SER A 155 12.11 -3.12 -3.20
CA SER A 155 13.40 -3.69 -3.59
C SER A 155 13.23 -5.18 -3.83
N ASP A 156 13.87 -5.70 -4.88
CA ASP A 156 13.70 -7.08 -5.33
C ASP A 156 14.99 -7.60 -5.93
N GLU A 157 15.65 -8.50 -5.20
CA GLU A 157 16.90 -9.13 -5.61
C GLU A 157 16.77 -9.91 -6.92
N HIS A 158 15.62 -10.54 -7.19
CA HIS A 158 15.41 -11.34 -8.41
C HIS A 158 15.38 -10.47 -9.65
N ALA A 159 14.87 -9.25 -9.53
CA ALA A 159 14.87 -8.24 -10.58
C ALA A 159 16.13 -7.34 -10.55
N GLY A 160 17.01 -7.53 -9.56
CA GLY A 160 18.16 -6.68 -9.31
C GLY A 160 17.80 -5.24 -8.91
N MET A 161 16.57 -5.01 -8.43
CA MET A 161 16.06 -3.70 -8.02
C MET A 161 16.41 -3.42 -6.57
N MET A 162 16.89 -2.20 -6.29
CA MET A 162 17.26 -1.78 -4.94
C MET A 162 17.01 -0.29 -4.78
N TRP A 163 16.25 0.07 -3.75
CA TRP A 163 15.84 1.44 -3.45
C TRP A 163 16.37 1.83 -2.07
N GLY A 164 17.45 2.61 -2.02
CA GLY A 164 18.08 2.94 -0.72
C GLY A 164 18.54 1.67 0.01
N ASP A 165 18.23 1.56 1.31
CA ASP A 165 18.46 0.35 2.11
C ASP A 165 17.26 -0.59 2.04
N CYS A 166 17.09 -1.23 0.88
CA CYS A 166 16.02 -2.21 0.65
C CYS A 166 14.58 -1.67 0.78
N GLY A 167 14.39 -0.39 0.51
CA GLY A 167 13.10 0.29 0.60
C GLY A 167 12.10 -0.03 -0.52
N THR A 168 11.03 0.76 -0.54
CA THR A 168 9.87 0.60 -1.42
C THR A 168 9.42 1.93 -2.01
N LEU A 169 9.03 1.89 -3.29
CA LEU A 169 8.49 3.02 -4.03
C LEU A 169 6.96 2.94 -4.10
N TYR A 170 6.28 4.07 -3.90
CA TYR A 170 4.83 4.16 -3.91
C TYR A 170 4.35 5.27 -4.83
N TRP A 171 3.30 4.97 -5.60
CA TRP A 171 2.52 5.95 -6.35
C TRP A 171 1.10 5.93 -5.85
N LEU A 172 0.61 7.09 -5.42
CA LEU A 172 -0.77 7.28 -4.95
C LEU A 172 -1.49 8.25 -5.88
N ILE A 173 -2.79 8.04 -6.03
CA ILE A 173 -3.62 8.86 -6.90
C ILE A 173 -4.99 9.08 -6.25
N ARG A 174 -5.62 10.21 -6.53
CA ARG A 174 -7.00 10.44 -6.11
C ARG A 174 -7.97 9.62 -6.98
N PRO A 175 -9.01 8.99 -6.41
CA PRO A 175 -9.96 8.16 -7.17
C PRO A 175 -10.61 8.87 -8.37
N GLU A 176 -10.98 10.14 -8.22
CA GLU A 176 -11.59 10.95 -9.29
C GLU A 176 -10.61 11.21 -10.45
N VAL A 177 -9.33 11.40 -10.14
CA VAL A 177 -8.26 11.58 -11.12
C VAL A 177 -7.93 10.27 -11.82
N LEU A 178 -7.94 9.15 -11.08
CA LEU A 178 -7.77 7.80 -11.62
C LEU A 178 -8.89 7.45 -12.60
N ALA A 179 -10.15 7.81 -12.28
CA ALA A 179 -11.29 7.59 -13.16
C ALA A 179 -11.14 8.34 -14.51
N GLU A 180 -10.53 9.53 -14.48
CA GLU A 180 -10.20 10.32 -15.68
C GLU A 180 -8.92 9.85 -16.40
N ARG A 181 -8.21 8.84 -15.87
CA ARG A 181 -6.93 8.32 -16.38
C ARG A 181 -5.83 9.37 -16.45
N ARG A 182 -5.85 10.34 -15.53
CA ARG A 182 -4.87 11.43 -15.45
C ARG A 182 -3.69 11.05 -14.57
N PHE A 183 -2.92 10.07 -15.03
CA PHE A 183 -1.77 9.53 -14.28
C PHE A 183 -0.64 10.56 -14.08
N ASP A 184 -0.65 11.69 -14.82
CA ASP A 184 0.24 12.84 -14.60
C ASP A 184 0.04 13.52 -13.24
N ARG A 185 -1.05 13.20 -12.54
CA ARG A 185 -1.42 13.75 -11.24
C ARG A 185 -1.21 12.78 -10.08
N ALA A 186 -0.61 11.62 -10.32
CA ALA A 186 -0.17 10.74 -9.25
C ALA A 186 0.93 11.42 -8.43
N MET A 187 0.92 11.18 -7.13
CA MET A 187 1.96 11.59 -6.20
C MET A 187 2.88 10.40 -5.94
N PHE A 188 4.14 10.70 -5.67
CA PHE A 188 5.19 9.72 -5.44
C PHE A 188 5.77 9.91 -4.04
N THR A 189 6.00 8.82 -3.34
CA THR A 189 6.87 8.76 -2.16
C THR A 189 7.71 7.49 -2.17
N CYS A 190 8.76 7.46 -1.38
CA CYS A 190 9.60 6.30 -1.15
C CYS A 190 9.95 6.20 0.32
N GLN A 191 9.91 4.98 0.85
CA GLN A 191 10.31 4.68 2.22
C GLN A 191 11.46 3.68 2.20
N CYS A 192 12.41 3.87 3.10
CA CYS A 192 13.49 2.93 3.38
C CYS A 192 13.98 3.17 4.82
N SER A 193 14.37 2.09 5.48
CA SER A 193 15.08 2.10 6.76
C SER A 193 16.54 2.59 6.67
#